data_AF-A0A2V7M3T8-F1
#
_entry.id   AF-A0A2V7M3T8-F1
#
_cell.length_a   1.000
_cell.length_b   1.000
_cell.length_c   1.000
_cell.angle_alpha   90.00
_cell.angle_beta   90.00
_cell.angle_gamma   90.00
#
_symmetry.space_group_name_H-M   'P 1'
#
loop_
_entity.id
_entity.type
_entity.pdbx_description
1 polymer ?
#
loop_
_entity_poly.entity_id
_entity_poly.type
_entity_poly.pdbx_seq_one_letter_code
_entity_poly.pdbx_strand_id
1 'polypeptide(L)'
;MGVVRRGSGHEATRDGNLAAVRGAWRRTERGYCVTVAMPWPAGVYPHAGSRVKFDLIINEMLPGRVRRVGQLVWSGGGGWVWLRGDRQDPARFGMLELVG
;
A
#
# COMPACT_ATOMS: atom_id res chain seq x y z
N MET A 1 4.65 -23.37 -38.53
CA MET A 1 5.46 -23.96 -37.45
C MET A 1 6.25 -22.83 -36.80
N GLY A 2 5.92 -22.45 -35.58
CA GLY A 2 6.53 -21.32 -34.87
C GLY A 2 5.95 -21.23 -33.47
N VAL A 3 6.58 -21.92 -32.53
CA VAL A 3 6.25 -21.91 -31.10
C VAL A 3 6.76 -20.61 -30.49
N VAL A 4 5.87 -19.76 -30.01
CA VAL A 4 6.24 -18.64 -29.14
C VAL A 4 6.18 -19.15 -27.69
N ARG A 5 7.35 -19.34 -27.09
CA ARG A 5 7.49 -19.68 -25.67
C ARG A 5 7.00 -18.50 -24.82
N ARG A 6 6.03 -18.73 -23.93
CA ARG A 6 5.67 -17.76 -22.89
C ARG A 6 6.84 -17.62 -21.92
N GLY A 7 7.44 -16.43 -21.87
CA GLY A 7 8.33 -16.04 -20.80
C GLY A 7 7.54 -15.91 -19.49
N SER A 8 8.00 -16.59 -18.45
CA SER A 8 7.52 -16.50 -17.08
C SER A 8 7.87 -15.12 -16.49
N GLY A 9 6.92 -14.19 -16.55
CA GLY A 9 6.90 -13.02 -15.67
C GLY A 9 5.88 -13.27 -14.57
N HIS A 10 6.29 -13.19 -13.30
CA HIS A 10 5.33 -12.97 -12.21
C HIS A 10 4.75 -11.56 -12.38
N GLU A 11 3.74 -11.46 -13.23
CA GLU A 11 2.87 -10.30 -13.27
C GLU A 11 2.05 -10.36 -11.99
N ALA A 12 2.42 -9.56 -10.98
CA ALA A 12 1.61 -9.40 -9.79
C ALA A 12 0.25 -8.86 -10.24
N THR A 13 -0.75 -9.73 -10.25
CA THR A 13 -2.11 -9.41 -10.68
C THR A 13 -2.59 -8.21 -9.88
N ARG A 14 -2.96 -7.13 -10.57
CA ARG A 14 -3.57 -5.93 -9.95
C ARG A 14 -5.03 -6.21 -9.63
N ASP A 15 -5.31 -7.20 -8.79
CA ASP A 15 -6.67 -7.65 -8.44
C ASP A 15 -7.30 -6.82 -7.30
N GLY A 16 -6.91 -5.55 -7.18
CA GLY A 16 -7.48 -4.63 -6.20
C GLY A 16 -8.68 -3.90 -6.80
N ASN A 17 -9.89 -4.23 -6.37
CA ASN A 17 -11.07 -3.43 -6.72
C ASN A 17 -11.07 -2.11 -5.92
N LEU A 18 -10.50 -1.06 -6.51
CA LEU A 18 -10.45 0.28 -5.91
C LEU A 18 -11.84 0.82 -5.55
N ALA A 19 -12.87 0.47 -6.35
CA ALA A 19 -14.24 0.89 -6.11
C ALA A 19 -14.87 0.21 -4.88
N ALA A 20 -14.21 -0.79 -4.29
CA ALA A 20 -14.65 -1.47 -3.07
C ALA A 20 -13.95 -0.95 -1.81
N VAL A 21 -12.87 -0.15 -1.95
CA VAL A 21 -12.25 0.53 -0.82
C VAL A 21 -13.20 1.62 -0.31
N ARG A 22 -13.39 1.68 1.00
CA ARG A 22 -14.19 2.72 1.66
C ARG A 22 -13.29 3.51 2.58
N GLY A 23 -13.53 4.80 2.69
CA GLY A 23 -12.79 5.62 3.63
C GLY A 23 -13.48 6.92 3.94
N ALA A 24 -13.13 7.47 5.08
CA ALA A 24 -13.54 8.79 5.52
C ALA A 24 -12.34 9.45 6.19
N TRP A 25 -12.35 10.77 6.22
CA TRP A 25 -11.38 11.50 7.01
C TRP A 25 -12.06 12.69 7.69
N ARG A 26 -11.43 13.18 8.74
CA ARG A 26 -11.81 14.42 9.40
C ARG A 26 -10.58 15.15 9.89
N ARG A 27 -10.68 16.48 9.92
CA ARG A 27 -9.69 17.31 10.61
C ARG A 27 -9.81 17.10 12.12
N THR A 28 -8.69 17.22 12.82
CA THR A 28 -8.60 17.26 14.28
C THR A 28 -7.82 18.51 14.68
N GLU A 29 -7.84 18.87 15.96
CA GLU A 29 -7.06 20.03 16.47
C GLU A 29 -5.56 19.88 16.17
N ARG A 30 -5.05 18.64 16.15
CA ARG A 30 -3.63 18.32 15.98
C ARG A 30 -3.28 17.76 14.60
N GLY A 31 -4.22 17.72 13.66
CA GLY A 31 -3.99 17.15 12.33
C GLY A 31 -5.25 16.59 11.68
N TYR A 32 -5.23 15.31 11.34
CA TYR A 32 -6.36 14.63 10.70
C TYR A 32 -6.43 13.17 11.16
N CYS A 33 -7.62 12.59 11.04
CA CYS A 33 -7.88 11.18 11.22
C CYS A 33 -8.41 10.62 9.91
N VAL A 34 -7.85 9.49 9.45
CA VAL A 34 -8.33 8.74 8.28
C VAL A 34 -8.77 7.37 8.75
N THR A 35 -9.96 6.96 8.33
CA THR A 35 -10.47 5.60 8.48
C THR A 35 -10.56 4.99 7.09
N VAL A 36 -10.03 3.78 6.92
CA VAL A 36 -10.09 3.04 5.66
C VAL A 36 -10.56 1.61 5.94
N ALA A 37 -11.50 1.13 5.13
CA ALA A 37 -11.88 -0.27 5.06
C ALA A 37 -11.52 -0.80 3.67
N MET A 38 -10.73 -1.87 3.64
CA MET A 38 -10.30 -2.56 2.43
C MET A 38 -10.84 -3.99 2.48
N PRO A 39 -11.68 -4.41 1.52
CA PRO A 39 -12.11 -5.80 1.47
C PRO A 39 -10.94 -6.69 1.10
N TRP A 40 -10.96 -7.92 1.61
CA TRP A 40 -10.05 -8.96 1.14
C TRP A 40 -10.38 -9.33 -0.32
N PRO A 41 -9.38 -9.70 -1.13
CA PRO A 41 -9.62 -10.22 -2.47
C PRO A 41 -10.57 -11.42 -2.44
N ALA A 42 -11.30 -11.65 -3.54
CA ALA A 42 -12.19 -12.80 -3.63
C ALA A 42 -11.44 -14.11 -3.37
N GLY A 43 -12.00 -14.98 -2.53
CA GLY A 43 -11.38 -16.25 -2.14
C GLY A 43 -10.31 -16.14 -1.05
N VAL A 44 -10.01 -14.94 -0.54
CA VAL A 44 -9.12 -14.75 0.62
C VAL A 44 -9.96 -14.64 1.89
N TYR A 45 -9.71 -15.57 2.82
CA TYR A 45 -10.39 -15.64 4.12
C TYR A 45 -9.34 -15.58 5.24
N PRO A 46 -9.04 -14.38 5.77
CA PRO A 46 -8.10 -14.24 6.86
C PRO A 46 -8.68 -14.77 8.16
N HIS A 47 -7.81 -15.26 9.01
CA HIS A 47 -8.12 -15.77 10.35
C HIS A 47 -7.07 -15.29 11.35
N ALA A 48 -7.33 -15.43 12.64
CA ALA A 48 -6.34 -15.13 13.67
C ALA A 48 -5.05 -15.94 13.44
N GLY A 49 -3.89 -15.28 13.56
CA GLY A 49 -2.58 -15.81 13.20
C GLY A 49 -2.20 -15.65 11.72
N SER A 50 -3.13 -15.23 10.85
CA SER A 50 -2.78 -14.88 9.45
C SER A 50 -1.80 -13.72 9.41
N ARG A 51 -0.84 -13.79 8.48
CA ARG A 51 0.19 -12.77 8.28
C ARG A 51 0.02 -12.10 6.92
N VAL A 52 0.00 -10.78 6.90
CA VAL A 52 -0.24 -9.97 5.71
C VAL A 52 0.88 -8.96 5.54
N LYS A 53 1.42 -8.86 4.33
CA LYS A 53 2.37 -7.79 4.00
C LYS A 53 1.62 -6.47 3.97
N PHE A 54 2.05 -5.51 4.78
CA PHE A 54 1.35 -4.24 4.96
C PHE A 54 2.32 -3.07 5.11
N ASP A 55 1.89 -1.89 4.67
CA ASP A 55 2.59 -0.64 4.94
C ASP A 55 1.61 0.53 4.98
N LEU A 56 1.94 1.55 5.80
CA LEU A 56 1.21 2.81 5.86
C LEU A 56 2.18 3.94 5.55
N ILE A 57 1.81 4.77 4.57
CA ILE A 57 2.68 5.82 4.06
C ILE A 57 1.98 7.17 4.20
N ILE A 58 2.63 8.10 4.88
CA ILE A 58 2.17 9.48 5.03
C ILE A 58 3.09 10.37 4.19
N ASN A 59 2.52 11.06 3.21
CA ASN A 59 3.25 12.00 2.36
C ASN A 59 3.25 13.40 2.99
N GLU A 60 4.41 14.06 2.99
CA GLU A 60 4.52 15.47 3.38
C GLU A 60 4.33 16.37 2.15
N MET A 61 3.37 17.27 2.21
CA MET A 61 3.07 18.27 1.20
C MET A 61 3.10 19.66 1.82
N LEU A 62 4.01 20.52 1.35
CA LEU A 62 4.02 21.93 1.76
C LEU A 62 3.03 22.74 0.91
N PRO A 63 2.47 23.84 1.45
CA PRO A 63 1.59 24.74 0.71
C PRO A 63 2.22 25.19 -0.62
N GLY A 64 1.41 25.22 -1.70
CA GLY A 64 1.84 25.66 -3.04
C GLY A 64 2.71 24.66 -3.81
N ARG A 65 3.02 23.48 -3.25
CA ARG A 65 3.79 22.45 -3.97
C ARG A 65 2.89 21.52 -4.76
N VAL A 66 3.34 21.18 -5.97
CA VAL A 66 2.73 20.14 -6.81
C VAL A 66 3.24 18.74 -6.45
N ARG A 67 4.46 18.64 -5.89
CA ARG A 67 5.10 17.38 -5.50
C ARG A 67 5.41 17.36 -4.01
N ARG A 68 5.24 16.18 -3.40
CA ARG A 68 5.61 15.90 -1.99
C ARG A 68 7.09 16.14 -1.74
N VAL A 69 7.42 16.53 -0.51
CA VAL A 69 8.81 16.81 -0.09
C VAL A 69 9.42 15.66 0.71
N GLY A 70 8.58 14.78 1.27
CA GLY A 70 9.01 13.67 2.08
C GLY A 70 7.92 12.63 2.26
N GLN A 71 8.30 11.48 2.83
CA GLN A 71 7.39 10.40 3.20
C GLN A 71 7.81 9.79 4.52
N LEU A 72 6.83 9.51 5.37
CA LEU A 72 6.98 8.63 6.53
C LEU A 72 6.36 7.27 6.18
N VAL A 73 7.09 6.19 6.44
CA VAL A 73 6.73 4.81 6.06
C VAL A 73 6.72 3.96 7.32
N TRP A 74 5.63 3.23 7.58
CA TRP A 74 5.48 2.43 8.80
C TRP A 74 6.54 1.34 8.92
N SER A 75 6.79 0.59 7.85
CA SER A 75 7.83 -0.44 7.86
C SER A 75 9.26 0.10 7.89
N GLY A 76 9.42 1.43 7.77
CA GLY A 76 10.70 2.12 7.77
C GLY A 76 11.23 2.42 6.36
N GLY A 77 11.73 3.64 6.18
CA GLY A 77 12.21 4.14 4.89
C GLY A 77 13.68 3.82 4.57
N GLY A 78 14.48 3.41 5.55
CA GLY A 78 15.94 3.24 5.37
C GLY A 78 16.67 4.53 5.01
N GLY A 79 16.05 5.70 5.21
CA GLY A 79 16.55 7.02 4.79
C GLY A 79 15.77 7.62 3.62
N TRP A 80 16.42 8.50 2.87
CA TRP A 80 15.84 9.17 1.70
C TRP A 80 15.84 8.24 0.49
N VAL A 81 14.67 7.73 0.11
CA VAL A 81 14.50 6.88 -1.07
C VAL A 81 13.58 7.56 -2.07
N TRP A 82 14.11 7.89 -3.25
CA TRP A 82 13.29 8.28 -4.38
C TRP A 82 12.58 7.05 -4.94
N LEU A 83 11.32 6.85 -4.55
CA LEU A 83 10.49 5.80 -5.16
C LEU A 83 10.28 6.10 -6.64
N ARG A 84 10.63 5.15 -7.51
CA ARG A 84 10.44 5.25 -8.96
C ARG A 84 8.93 5.31 -9.24
N GLY A 85 8.41 6.48 -9.59
CA GLY A 85 7.00 6.68 -9.96
C GLY A 85 6.00 6.64 -8.80
N ASP A 86 6.40 7.10 -7.62
CA ASP A 86 5.55 7.22 -6.41
C ASP A 86 4.97 5.93 -5.83
N ARG A 87 5.43 4.76 -6.29
CA ARG A 87 4.96 3.45 -5.80
C ARG A 87 5.91 2.84 -4.78
N GLN A 88 5.34 2.32 -3.70
CA GLN A 88 6.08 1.54 -2.71
C GLN A 88 6.47 0.17 -3.30
N ASP A 89 7.67 -0.31 -2.97
CA ASP A 89 8.14 -1.65 -3.32
C ASP A 89 7.51 -2.71 -2.40
N PRO A 90 6.70 -3.65 -2.92
CA PRO A 90 6.09 -4.71 -2.11
C PRO A 90 7.08 -5.61 -1.37
N ALA A 91 8.35 -5.67 -1.79
CA ALA A 91 9.39 -6.40 -1.06
C ALA A 91 9.75 -5.73 0.28
N ARG A 92 9.41 -4.45 0.46
CA ARG A 92 9.71 -3.63 1.64
C ARG A 92 8.55 -3.48 2.62
N PHE A 93 7.40 -4.07 2.33
CA PHE A 93 6.27 -4.05 3.25
C PHE A 93 6.64 -4.72 4.56
N GLY A 94 6.14 -4.16 5.66
CA GLY A 94 6.20 -4.80 6.97
C GLY A 94 5.28 -6.02 7.01
N MET A 95 5.31 -6.73 8.14
CA MET A 95 4.40 -7.84 8.38
C MET A 95 3.40 -7.48 9.46
N LEU A 96 2.12 -7.57 9.13
CA LEU A 96 1.01 -7.46 10.07
C LEU A 96 0.50 -8.85 10.40
N GLU A 97 0.42 -9.18 11.68
CA GLU A 97 -0.25 -10.39 12.17
C GLU A 97 -1.67 -10.03 12.62
N LEU A 98 -2.66 -10.80 12.18
CA LEU A 98 -4.06 -10.61 12.55
C LEU A 98 -4.34 -11.36 13.85
N VAL A 99 -4.73 -10.67 14.92
CA VAL A 99 -4.80 -11.26 16.27
C VAL A 99 -6.19 -11.75 16.71
N GLY A 100 -7.26 -11.45 15.95
CA GLY A 100 -8.62 -11.86 16.29
C GLY A 100 -9.33 -10.94 17.27
#